data_AF-A0A5J5JWN9-F1
#
_entry.id   AF-A0A5J5JWN9-F1
#
_cell.length_a   1.000
_cell.length_b   1.000
_cell.length_c   1.000
_cell.angle_alpha   90.00
_cell.angle_beta   90.00
_cell.angle_gamma   90.00
#
_symmetry.space_group_name_H-M   'P 1'
#
loop_
_entity.id
_entity.type
_entity.pdbx_description
1 polymer ?
#
loop_
_entity_poly.entity_id
_entity_poly.type
_entity_poly.pdbx_seq_one_letter_code
_entity_poly.pdbx_strand_id
1 'polypeptide(L)'
;MWLDAELTPRSLHDAEDFTAFKVTARREDHVWLTREEIIRLAGDHGRDPEWLDKLDRMLEYAASKDWVDDAGAVRAHVEWT
;
A
#
# COMPACT_ATOMS: atom_id res chain seq x y z
N MET A 1 -4.32 7.16 17.21
CA MET A 1 -3.37 7.72 16.22
C MET A 1 -3.88 7.25 14.88
N TRP A 2 -4.71 8.06 14.23
CA TRP A 2 -5.20 7.75 12.90
C TRP A 2 -4.04 8.03 11.96
N LEU A 3 -3.60 7.02 11.20
CA LEU A 3 -2.86 7.29 9.97
C LEU A 3 -3.88 7.99 9.08
N ASP A 4 -3.79 9.32 8.99
CA ASP A 4 -4.54 10.09 8.00
C ASP A 4 -4.17 9.49 6.64
N ALA A 5 -5.07 8.67 6.09
CA ALA A 5 -4.99 8.30 4.69
C ALA A 5 -5.02 9.62 3.94
N GLU A 6 -3.89 10.04 3.36
CA GLU A 6 -3.81 11.29 2.62
C GLU A 6 -4.69 11.19 1.37
N LEU A 7 -5.98 11.48 1.54
CA LEU A 7 -6.90 11.72 0.46
C LEU A 7 -6.38 12.95 -0.27
N THR A 8 -5.90 12.76 -1.48
CA THR A 8 -5.44 13.87 -2.32
C THR A 8 -6.65 14.45 -3.04
N PRO A 9 -7.09 15.69 -2.73
CA PRO A 9 -8.21 16.31 -3.43
C PRO A 9 -7.88 16.47 -4.91
N ARG A 10 -8.85 16.23 -5.78
CA ARG A 10 -8.69 16.31 -7.25
C ARG A 10 -9.55 17.41 -7.86
N SER A 11 -10.76 17.59 -7.37
CA SER A 11 -11.67 18.61 -7.88
C SER A 11 -12.67 19.06 -6.82
N LEU A 12 -13.12 20.31 -6.98
CA LEU A 12 -14.21 20.92 -6.24
C LEU A 12 -15.36 21.16 -7.22
N HIS A 13 -16.58 20.86 -6.80
CA HIS A 13 -17.80 21.01 -7.59
C HIS A 13 -18.86 21.78 -6.80
N ASP A 14 -19.79 22.39 -7.53
CA ASP A 14 -20.98 23.07 -7.00
C ASP A 14 -20.64 24.21 -6.02
N ALA A 15 -19.54 24.94 -6.26
CA ALA A 15 -19.00 25.95 -5.34
C ALA A 15 -19.34 27.40 -5.72
N GLU A 16 -20.34 27.62 -6.57
CA GLU A 16 -20.65 28.93 -7.16
C GLU A 16 -21.24 29.92 -6.13
N ASP A 17 -22.01 29.43 -5.16
CA ASP A 17 -22.62 30.25 -4.09
C ASP A 17 -22.39 29.72 -2.67
N PHE A 18 -21.65 28.60 -2.54
CA PHE A 18 -21.34 27.91 -1.28
C PHE A 18 -22.55 27.52 -0.42
N THR A 19 -23.73 27.39 -1.03
CA THR A 19 -24.88 26.76 -0.36
C THR A 19 -24.72 25.25 -0.25
N ALA A 20 -23.91 24.67 -1.14
CA ALA A 20 -23.34 23.33 -1.08
C ALA A 20 -21.95 23.35 -1.72
N PHE A 21 -21.19 22.26 -1.62
CA PHE A 21 -20.09 21.92 -2.53
C PHE A 21 -19.75 20.43 -2.37
N LYS A 22 -19.05 19.88 -3.37
CA LYS A 22 -18.55 18.49 -3.34
C LYS A 22 -17.07 18.43 -3.69
N VAL A 23 -16.34 17.57 -3.00
CA VAL A 23 -14.94 17.25 -3.31
C VAL A 23 -14.85 15.84 -3.87
N THR A 24 -14.07 15.66 -4.94
CA THR A 24 -13.54 14.34 -5.29
C THR A 24 -12.10 14.24 -4.81
N ALA A 25 -11.74 13.11 -4.22
CA ALA A 25 -10.39 12.85 -3.76
C ALA A 25 -9.95 11.44 -4.19
N ARG A 26 -8.64 11.26 -4.34
CA ARG A 26 -8.03 9.96 -4.63
C ARG A 26 -7.36 9.43 -3.36
N ARG A 27 -7.48 8.11 -3.18
CA ARG A 27 -6.68 7.33 -2.23
C ARG A 27 -5.78 6.37 -3.00
N GLU A 28 -4.58 6.12 -2.52
CA GLU A 28 -3.74 5.06 -3.07
C GLU A 28 -4.20 3.70 -2.51
N ASP A 29 -4.49 2.75 -3.41
CA ASP A 29 -4.93 1.39 -3.05
C ASP A 29 -3.76 0.42 -2.92
N HIS A 30 -2.53 0.91 -3.09
CA HIS A 30 -1.31 0.12 -3.00
C HIS A 30 -0.21 0.88 -2.29
N VAL A 31 0.66 0.13 -1.63
CA VAL A 31 1.93 0.61 -1.06
C VAL A 31 3.07 -0.25 -1.58
N TRP A 32 4.27 0.33 -1.62
CA TRP A 32 5.49 -0.40 -1.89
C TRP A 32 6.13 -0.79 -0.55
N LEU A 33 6.46 -2.07 -0.40
CA LEU A 33 7.10 -2.59 0.81
C LEU A 33 8.35 -3.36 0.44
N THR A 34 9.44 -3.05 1.12
CA THR A 34 10.66 -3.86 1.07
C THR A 34 10.46 -5.20 1.80
N ARG A 35 11.31 -6.18 1.47
CA ARG A 35 11.34 -7.46 2.17
C ARG A 35 11.56 -7.27 3.67
N GLU A 36 12.45 -6.36 4.04
CA GLU A 36 12.80 -6.04 5.42
C GLU A 36 11.60 -5.43 6.17
N GLU A 37 10.83 -4.55 5.53
CA GLU A 37 9.60 -4.02 6.13
C GLU A 37 8.56 -5.10 6.34
N ILE A 38 8.37 -6.00 5.38
CA ILE A 38 7.45 -7.14 5.50
C ILE A 38 7.86 -8.04 6.67
N ILE A 39 9.15 -8.39 6.78
CA ILE A 39 9.69 -9.19 7.89
C ILE A 39 9.47 -8.47 9.23
N ARG A 40 9.75 -7.17 9.30
CA ARG A 40 9.53 -6.36 10.51
C ARG A 40 8.06 -6.33 10.92
N LEU A 41 7.15 -6.18 9.96
CA LEU A 41 5.69 -6.16 10.20
C LEU A 41 5.14 -7.54 10.58
N ALA A 42 5.75 -8.62 10.07
CA ALA A 42 5.36 -9.99 10.39
C ALA A 42 5.69 -10.40 11.85
N GLY A 43 6.48 -9.61 12.57
CA GLY A 43 6.82 -9.86 13.97
C GLY A 43 7.57 -11.18 14.17
N ASP A 44 7.07 -12.05 15.05
CA ASP A 44 7.72 -13.33 15.36
C ASP A 44 7.78 -14.27 14.15
N HIS A 45 6.84 -14.18 13.20
CA HIS A 45 6.89 -14.95 11.95
C HIS A 45 8.11 -14.61 11.09
N GLY A 46 8.60 -13.36 11.16
CA GLY A 46 9.80 -12.93 10.44
C GLY A 46 11.09 -13.64 10.89
N ARG A 47 11.03 -14.45 11.97
CA ARG A 47 12.14 -15.26 12.47
C ARG A 47 12.02 -16.74 12.12
N ASP A 48 10.88 -17.16 11.58
CA ASP A 48 10.63 -18.55 11.19
C ASP A 48 11.26 -18.82 9.80
N PRO A 49 12.25 -19.73 9.69
CA PRO A 49 12.88 -20.05 8.41
C PRO A 49 11.91 -20.58 7.35
N GLU A 50 10.87 -21.34 7.75
CA GLU A 50 9.88 -21.85 6.80
C GLU A 50 8.99 -20.73 6.27
N TRP A 51 8.66 -19.76 7.13
CA TRP A 51 7.91 -18.58 6.72
C TRP A 51 8.73 -17.68 5.77
N LEU A 52 10.02 -17.48 6.07
CA LEU A 52 10.93 -16.72 5.21
C LEU A 52 11.08 -17.35 3.81
N ASP A 53 11.20 -18.67 3.75
CA ASP A 53 11.26 -19.42 2.49
C ASP A 53 9.95 -19.32 1.69
N LYS A 54 8.79 -19.20 2.36
CA LYS A 54 7.51 -18.89 1.70
C LYS A 54 7.45 -17.44 1.20
N LEU A 55 7.96 -16.49 1.99
CA LEU A 55 8.06 -15.09 1.59
C LEU A 55 8.92 -14.95 0.33
N ASP A 56 10.09 -15.58 0.30
CA ASP A 56 11.01 -15.50 -0.84
C ASP A 56 10.36 -16.03 -2.13
N ARG A 57 9.65 -17.16 -2.07
CA ARG A 57 8.87 -17.67 -3.22
C ARG A 57 7.74 -16.73 -3.65
N MET A 58 7.09 -16.07 -2.70
CA MET A 58 6.05 -15.08 -3.02
C MET A 58 6.65 -13.88 -3.75
N LEU A 59 7.80 -13.38 -3.31
CA LEU A 59 8.50 -12.27 -3.94
C LEU A 59 9.01 -12.63 -5.34
N GLU A 60 9.53 -13.84 -5.55
CA GLU A 60 9.88 -14.36 -6.88
C GLU A 60 8.66 -14.38 -7.82
N TYR A 61 7.52 -14.85 -7.31
CA TYR A 61 6.27 -14.81 -8.07
C TYR A 61 5.84 -13.38 -8.38
N ALA A 62 5.91 -12.45 -7.42
CA ALA A 62 5.55 -11.06 -7.63
C ALA A 62 6.45 -10.39 -8.69
N ALA A 63 7.76 -10.67 -8.67
CA ALA A 63 8.68 -10.20 -9.70
C ALA A 63 8.29 -10.70 -11.09
N SER A 64 7.84 -11.97 -11.21
CA SER A 64 7.33 -12.53 -12.48
C SER A 64 6.06 -11.87 -13.01
N LYS A 65 5.41 -11.01 -12.20
CA LYS A 65 4.19 -10.28 -12.54
C LYS A 65 4.41 -8.77 -12.71
N ASP A 66 5.66 -8.31 -12.70
CA ASP A 66 6.02 -6.89 -12.68
C ASP A 66 5.41 -6.15 -11.48
N TRP A 67 5.28 -6.82 -10.33
CA TRP A 67 4.78 -6.24 -9.08
C TRP A 67 5.90 -5.81 -8.14
N VAL A 68 7.13 -5.80 -8.63
CA VAL A 68 8.32 -5.38 -7.89
C VAL A 68 8.90 -4.19 -8.62
N ASP A 69 9.25 -3.13 -7.90
CA ASP A 69 9.87 -1.95 -8.47
C ASP A 69 11.38 -2.13 -8.71
N ASP A 70 12.01 -1.12 -9.31
CA ASP A 70 13.45 -1.15 -9.61
C ASP A 70 14.34 -1.24 -8.36
N ALA A 71 13.80 -0.91 -7.18
CA ALA A 71 14.49 -1.00 -5.90
C ALA A 71 14.25 -2.34 -5.17
N GLY A 72 13.42 -3.23 -5.71
CA GLY A 72 13.08 -4.51 -5.12
C GLY A 72 11.91 -4.48 -4.13
N ALA A 73 11.20 -3.36 -4.01
CA ALA A 73 10.00 -3.28 -3.18
C ALA A 73 8.81 -3.91 -3.90
N VAL A 74 7.99 -4.65 -3.17
CA VAL A 74 6.80 -5.30 -3.72
C VAL A 74 5.56 -4.44 -3.52
N ARG A 75 4.71 -4.42 -4.54
CA ARG A 75 3.41 -3.75 -4.53
C ARG A 75 2.41 -4.56 -3.71
N ALA A 76 1.99 -4.03 -2.56
CA ALA A 76 0.97 -4.62 -1.71
C ALA A 76 -0.35 -3.85 -1.85
N HIS A 77 -1.47 -4.57 -1.90
CA HIS A 77 -2.80 -3.96 -1.81
C HIS A 77 -3.08 -3.49 -0.39
N VAL A 78 -3.67 -2.31 -0.23
CA VAL A 78 -4.07 -1.78 1.08
C VAL A 78 -5.54 -2.09 1.31
N GLU A 79 -5.83 -2.91 2.31
CA GLU A 79 -7.16 -3.05 2.90
C GLU A 79 -7.38 -1.96 3.95
N TRP A 80 -8.60 -1.42 4.00
CA TRP A 80 -8.97 -0.32 4.88
C TRP A 80 -10.14 -0.74 5.74
N THR A 81 -9.95 -0.66 7.04
CA THR A 81 -10.89 -1.12 8.08
C THR A 81 -11.36 0.04 8.94
#